data_AF-A0A9D1KNP2-F1
#
_entry.id   AF-A0A9D1KNP2-F1
#
_cell.length_a   1.000
_cell.length_b   1.000
_cell.length_c   1.000
_cell.angle_alpha   90.00
_cell.angle_beta   90.00
_cell.angle_gamma   90.00
#
_symmetry.space_group_name_H-M   'P 1'
#
loop_
_entity.id
_entity.type
_entity.pdbx_description
1 polymer ?
#
loop_
_entity_poly.entity_id
_entity_poly.type
_entity_poly.pdbx_seq_one_letter_code
_entity_poly.pdbx_strand_id
1 'polypeptide(L)'
;MSEAPLLFLDANALASLITRTLLIAGARADGLRWTWSRHVEAEADRHARGRASRTSIVRQEILGTELSPTAPHTEGLVTSTPEDRQVLADAIRAGARHLITTDADSFAFDDLLAHGLSAVNPEYFMASRFTERAYVEGVDLLAAVQKSPSRTASEIHRMLGLRHPRLTGQFAGAYDTAPAQADPDQPSTIFRGVVCIRCEALLGHLVRVECHARIDVLGVAGAC
;
A
#
# COMPACT_ATOMS: atom_id res chain seq x y z
N MET A 1 -1.48 -25.39 2.23
CA MET A 1 -2.17 -24.11 2.08
C MET A 1 -1.08 -23.04 2.01
N SER A 2 -0.95 -22.32 0.90
CA SER A 2 0.04 -21.24 0.82
C SER A 2 -0.39 -20.13 1.78
N GLU A 3 0.52 -19.66 2.62
CA GLU A 3 0.25 -18.54 3.51
C GLU A 3 -0.04 -17.28 2.67
N ALA A 4 -0.96 -16.41 3.14
CA ALA A 4 -1.26 -15.16 2.43
C ALA A 4 0.02 -14.33 2.23
N PRO A 5 0.18 -13.63 1.10
CA PRO A 5 1.37 -12.83 0.83
C PRO A 5 1.54 -11.77 1.90
N LEU A 6 2.78 -11.54 2.32
CA LEU A 6 3.13 -10.53 3.28
C LEU A 6 3.39 -9.19 2.55
N LEU A 7 2.65 -8.17 2.96
CA LEU A 7 2.86 -6.78 2.58
C LEU A 7 3.90 -6.16 3.51
N PHE A 8 4.93 -5.54 2.95
CA PHE A 8 5.85 -4.70 3.72
C PHE A 8 5.48 -3.24 3.49
N LEU A 9 5.10 -2.53 4.55
CA LEU A 9 4.65 -1.14 4.46
C LEU A 9 5.84 -0.20 4.66
N ASP A 10 6.06 0.70 3.70
CA ASP A 10 7.11 1.73 3.75
C ASP A 10 6.71 2.93 4.63
N ALA A 11 7.69 3.73 5.03
CA ALA A 11 7.53 4.87 5.91
C ALA A 11 6.64 5.96 5.30
N ASN A 12 6.77 6.24 4.00
CA ASN A 12 5.94 7.23 3.30
C ASN A 12 4.44 6.86 3.29
N ALA A 13 4.12 5.56 3.17
CA ALA A 13 2.76 5.04 3.25
C ALA A 13 2.22 5.10 4.70
N LEU A 14 3.09 4.84 5.69
CA LEU A 14 2.74 4.85 7.12
C LEU A 14 2.64 6.26 7.73
N ALA A 15 3.38 7.23 7.22
CA ALA A 15 3.40 8.60 7.73
C ALA A 15 2.08 9.35 7.48
N SER A 16 1.36 9.00 6.40
CA SER A 16 0.01 9.49 6.12
C SER A 16 -1.01 8.76 6.99
N LEU A 17 -1.64 9.48 7.93
CA LEU A 17 -2.70 8.92 8.78
C LEU A 17 -3.83 8.29 7.93
N ILE A 18 -4.23 8.96 6.84
CA ILE A 18 -5.30 8.50 5.97
C ILE A 18 -4.89 7.19 5.28
N THR A 19 -3.75 7.21 4.58
CA THR A 19 -3.25 6.04 3.84
C THR A 19 -3.00 4.86 4.76
N ARG A 20 -2.34 5.09 5.90
CA ARG A 20 -2.08 4.07 6.92
C ARG A 20 -3.37 3.44 7.44
N THR A 21 -4.37 4.25 7.77
CA THR A 21 -5.63 3.76 8.33
C THR A 21 -6.37 2.90 7.32
N LEU A 22 -6.50 3.36 6.07
CA LEU A 22 -7.14 2.60 4.99
C LEU A 22 -6.41 1.28 4.73
N LEU A 23 -5.08 1.31 4.58
CA LEU A 23 -4.28 0.11 4.34
C LEU A 23 -4.45 -0.91 5.46
N ILE A 24 -4.27 -0.51 6.72
CA ILE A 24 -4.28 -1.45 7.84
C ILE A 24 -5.69 -1.98 8.11
N ALA A 25 -6.71 -1.10 8.10
CA ALA A 25 -8.09 -1.52 8.34
C ALA A 25 -8.58 -2.44 7.22
N GLY A 26 -8.37 -2.07 5.95
CA GLY A 26 -8.79 -2.88 4.82
C GLY A 26 -7.98 -4.18 4.69
N ALA A 27 -6.67 -4.15 4.92
CA ALA A 27 -5.86 -5.37 4.94
C ALA A 27 -6.33 -6.34 6.03
N ARG A 28 -6.66 -5.82 7.23
CA ARG A 28 -7.24 -6.62 8.31
C ARG A 28 -8.59 -7.21 7.91
N ALA A 29 -9.46 -6.38 7.33
CA ALA A 29 -10.78 -6.79 6.88
C ALA A 29 -10.67 -7.96 5.89
N ASP A 30 -9.77 -7.89 4.91
CA ASP A 30 -9.57 -8.93 3.89
C ASP A 30 -8.62 -10.05 4.28
N GLY A 31 -8.15 -10.09 5.53
CA GLY A 31 -7.27 -11.15 6.03
C GLY A 31 -5.89 -11.17 5.35
N LEU A 32 -5.46 -10.04 4.79
CA LEU A 32 -4.11 -9.88 4.25
C LEU A 32 -3.10 -9.80 5.40
N ARG A 33 -1.85 -10.18 5.15
CA ARG A 33 -0.77 -10.06 6.13
C ARG A 33 0.04 -8.80 5.84
N TRP A 34 0.39 -8.05 6.86
CA TRP A 34 1.24 -6.87 6.71
C TRP A 34 2.26 -6.77 7.83
N THR A 35 3.37 -6.08 7.56
CA THR A 35 4.39 -5.75 8.56
C THR A 35 5.17 -4.50 8.16
N TRP A 36 6.00 -4.02 9.07
CA TRP A 36 7.07 -3.06 8.83
C TRP A 36 8.19 -3.29 9.85
N SER A 37 9.36 -2.73 9.60
CA SER A 37 10.53 -2.88 10.46
C SER A 37 10.65 -1.75 11.48
N ARG A 38 11.58 -1.89 12.43
CA ARG A 38 11.93 -0.81 13.36
C ARG A 38 12.47 0.42 12.64
N HIS A 39 13.28 0.23 11.61
CA HIS A 39 13.85 1.31 10.82
C HIS A 39 12.74 2.13 10.15
N VAL A 40 11.80 1.45 9.49
CA VAL A 40 10.66 2.08 8.84
C VAL A 40 9.74 2.79 9.84
N GLU A 41 9.46 2.18 11.01
CA GLU A 41 8.65 2.82 12.04
C GLU A 41 9.25 4.14 12.51
N ALA A 42 10.57 4.14 12.79
CA ALA A 42 11.27 5.34 13.20
C ALA A 42 11.18 6.43 12.12
N GLU A 43 11.29 6.05 10.85
CA GLU A 43 11.19 7.00 9.75
C GLU A 43 9.76 7.55 9.56
N ALA A 44 8.75 6.69 9.64
CA ALA A 44 7.36 7.11 9.60
C ALA A 44 7.02 8.09 10.73
N ASP A 45 7.55 7.85 11.93
CA ASP A 45 7.37 8.73 13.08
C ASP A 45 8.08 10.08 12.91
N ARG A 46 9.25 10.12 12.26
CA ARG A 46 9.94 11.38 11.91
C ARG A 46 9.13 12.22 10.91
N HIS A 47 8.44 11.57 9.99
CA HIS A 47 7.63 12.23 8.96
C HIS A 47 6.16 12.45 9.33
N ALA A 48 5.71 11.97 10.48
CA ALA A 48 4.36 12.25 10.98
C ALA A 48 4.15 13.76 11.14
N ARG A 49 3.17 14.32 10.45
CA ARG A 49 2.87 15.77 10.47
C ARG A 49 1.75 16.10 11.45
N GLY A 50 1.88 17.25 12.11
CA GLY A 50 0.81 17.87 12.90
C GLY A 50 0.40 17.03 14.12
N ARG A 51 -0.92 16.84 14.29
CA ARG A 51 -1.51 16.08 15.42
C ARG A 51 -1.75 14.60 15.09
N ALA A 52 -1.20 14.09 13.99
CA ALA A 52 -1.35 12.68 13.62
C ALA A 52 -0.66 11.79 14.67
N SER A 53 -1.35 10.73 15.11
CA SER A 53 -0.74 9.74 15.99
C SER A 53 0.46 9.09 15.31
N ARG A 54 1.56 8.99 16.06
CA ARG A 54 2.77 8.27 15.66
C ARG A 54 2.44 6.82 15.33
N THR A 55 3.13 6.27 14.33
CA THR A 55 2.99 4.88 13.90
C THR A 55 3.33 3.92 15.04
N SER A 56 4.37 4.23 15.84
CA SER A 56 4.73 3.43 17.02
C SER A 56 3.61 3.33 18.06
N ILE A 57 2.94 4.44 18.36
CA ILE A 57 1.81 4.50 19.29
C ILE A 57 0.63 3.69 18.75
N VAL A 58 0.27 3.87 17.47
CA VAL A 58 -0.79 3.08 16.83
C VAL A 58 -0.45 1.58 16.89
N ARG A 59 0.79 1.20 16.61
CA ARG A 59 1.23 -0.20 16.69
C ARG A 59 1.03 -0.79 18.08
N GLN A 60 1.53 -0.09 19.10
CA GLN A 60 1.60 -0.61 20.46
C GLN A 60 0.23 -0.60 21.15
N GLU A 61 -0.52 0.48 21.02
CA GLU A 61 -1.74 0.71 21.79
C GLU A 61 -3.01 0.23 21.08
N ILE A 62 -3.01 0.18 19.75
CA ILE A 62 -4.21 -0.16 18.95
C ILE A 62 -4.07 -1.51 18.27
N LEU A 63 -2.94 -1.76 17.60
CA LEU A 63 -2.76 -2.96 16.79
C LEU A 63 -2.22 -4.16 17.57
N GLY A 64 -1.39 -3.91 18.59
CA GLY A 64 -0.74 -4.96 19.37
C GLY A 64 0.20 -5.84 18.53
N THR A 65 0.74 -5.33 17.42
CA THR A 65 1.57 -6.12 16.50
C THR A 65 3.06 -5.99 16.79
N GLU A 66 3.79 -7.07 16.51
CA GLU A 66 5.25 -7.09 16.53
C GLU A 66 5.85 -6.48 15.26
N LEU A 67 7.05 -5.92 15.40
CA LEU A 67 7.83 -5.43 14.27
C LEU A 67 8.55 -6.60 13.59
N SER A 68 8.65 -6.55 12.27
CA SER A 68 9.55 -7.45 11.54
C SER A 68 11.03 -7.14 11.83
N PRO A 69 11.94 -8.10 11.60
CA PRO A 69 13.36 -7.87 11.74
C PRO A 69 13.87 -6.78 10.80
N THR A 70 14.79 -5.94 11.28
CA THR A 70 15.60 -5.04 10.43
C THR A 70 16.80 -5.81 9.90
N ALA A 71 17.08 -5.68 8.61
CA ALA A 71 18.25 -6.25 7.96
C ALA A 71 19.52 -5.55 8.48
N PRO A 72 20.56 -6.30 8.86
CA PRO A 72 21.79 -5.71 9.40
C PRO A 72 22.65 -5.01 8.34
N HIS A 73 22.50 -5.40 7.06
CA HIS A 73 23.31 -4.93 5.95
C HIS A 73 22.46 -4.78 4.69
N THR A 74 22.92 -3.91 3.78
CA THR A 74 22.29 -3.63 2.47
C THR A 74 23.21 -4.00 1.30
N GLU A 75 24.29 -4.75 1.57
CA GLU A 75 25.29 -5.13 0.57
C GLU A 75 24.66 -5.93 -0.58
N GLY A 76 25.03 -5.56 -1.82
CA GLY A 76 24.52 -6.20 -3.03
C GLY A 76 23.27 -5.55 -3.63
N LEU A 77 22.59 -4.66 -2.90
CA LEU A 77 21.46 -3.89 -3.45
C LEU A 77 21.95 -2.67 -4.25
N VAL A 78 21.40 -2.49 -5.46
CA VAL A 78 21.75 -1.39 -6.38
C VAL A 78 20.78 -0.20 -6.33
N THR A 79 19.71 -0.31 -5.53
CA THR A 79 18.81 0.80 -5.18
C THR A 79 19.62 2.01 -4.69
N SER A 80 19.24 3.21 -5.14
CA SER A 80 20.15 4.36 -5.21
C SER A 80 20.49 4.97 -3.85
N THR A 81 19.47 5.20 -3.00
CA THR A 81 19.67 5.84 -1.70
C THR A 81 19.94 4.81 -0.60
N PRO A 82 20.78 5.13 0.40
CA PRO A 82 20.97 4.28 1.58
C PRO A 82 19.66 3.95 2.30
N GLU A 83 18.75 4.92 2.39
CA GLU A 83 17.46 4.80 3.04
C GLU A 83 16.56 3.79 2.30
N ASP A 84 16.38 3.94 0.99
CA ASP A 84 15.58 3.03 0.18
C ASP A 84 16.19 1.62 0.14
N ARG A 85 17.53 1.50 0.13
CA ARG A 85 18.21 0.21 0.27
C ARG A 85 17.88 -0.48 1.59
N GLN A 86 17.83 0.27 2.70
CA GLN A 86 17.49 -0.31 4.00
C GLN A 86 16.02 -0.76 4.04
N VAL A 87 15.10 0.03 3.50
CA VAL A 87 13.67 -0.36 3.36
C VAL A 87 13.55 -1.64 2.54
N LEU A 88 14.24 -1.73 1.41
CA LEU A 88 14.20 -2.91 0.55
C LEU A 88 14.82 -4.14 1.23
N ALA A 89 15.97 -3.97 1.91
CA ALA A 89 16.61 -5.04 2.67
C ALA A 89 15.70 -5.58 3.79
N ASP A 90 14.99 -4.70 4.48
CA ASP A 90 14.03 -5.08 5.51
C ASP A 90 12.84 -5.85 4.92
N ALA A 91 12.31 -5.41 3.77
CA ALA A 91 11.23 -6.11 3.06
C ALA A 91 11.65 -7.53 2.63
N ILE A 92 12.87 -7.67 2.09
CA ILE A 92 13.47 -8.96 1.73
C ILE A 92 13.63 -9.83 2.99
N ARG A 93 14.16 -9.26 4.08
CA ARG A 93 14.40 -9.98 5.34
C ARG A 93 13.11 -10.49 5.97
N ALA A 94 12.01 -9.75 5.82
CA ALA A 94 10.68 -10.12 6.27
C ALA A 94 10.01 -11.20 5.38
N GLY A 95 10.57 -11.49 4.20
CA GLY A 95 9.97 -12.41 3.24
C GLY A 95 8.75 -11.83 2.51
N ALA A 96 8.67 -10.51 2.41
CA ALA A 96 7.58 -9.84 1.71
C ALA A 96 7.70 -10.01 0.19
N ARG A 97 6.56 -10.02 -0.50
CA ARG A 97 6.48 -10.02 -1.98
C ARG A 97 6.02 -8.68 -2.53
N HIS A 98 5.36 -7.87 -1.71
CA HIS A 98 4.90 -6.55 -2.09
C HIS A 98 5.43 -5.52 -1.09
N LEU A 99 6.19 -4.57 -1.60
CA LEU A 99 6.63 -3.36 -0.89
C LEU A 99 5.63 -2.25 -1.19
N ILE A 100 4.86 -1.84 -0.19
CA ILE A 100 3.83 -0.82 -0.33
C ILE A 100 4.43 0.55 -0.01
N THR A 101 4.56 1.39 -1.03
CA THR A 101 5.31 2.66 -0.98
C THR A 101 4.68 3.70 -1.90
N THR A 102 4.73 4.99 -1.56
CA THR A 102 4.23 6.04 -2.46
C THR A 102 5.16 6.30 -3.65
N ASP A 103 6.43 5.88 -3.55
CA ASP A 103 7.52 6.22 -4.48
C ASP A 103 8.12 4.94 -5.11
N ALA A 104 7.31 4.23 -5.90
CA ALA A 104 7.69 2.92 -6.44
C ALA A 104 8.89 2.97 -7.42
N ASP A 105 9.21 4.13 -7.98
CA ASP A 105 10.36 4.35 -8.83
C ASP A 105 11.70 4.51 -8.08
N SER A 106 11.68 4.75 -6.77
CA SER A 106 12.89 4.78 -5.92
C SER A 106 13.63 3.44 -5.86
N PHE A 107 12.91 2.33 -6.07
CA PHE A 107 13.47 0.98 -5.96
C PHE A 107 14.02 0.47 -7.30
N ALA A 108 15.25 -0.03 -7.31
CA ALA A 108 15.86 -0.55 -8.53
C ALA A 108 15.13 -1.81 -9.02
N PHE A 109 14.84 -1.87 -10.33
CA PHE A 109 14.14 -3.02 -10.91
C PHE A 109 14.94 -4.32 -10.75
N ASP A 110 16.26 -4.25 -10.89
CA ASP A 110 17.12 -5.43 -10.78
C ASP A 110 17.08 -6.04 -9.38
N ASP A 111 17.06 -5.22 -8.33
CA ASP A 111 16.88 -5.71 -6.96
C ASP A 111 15.50 -6.36 -6.78
N LEU A 112 14.42 -5.69 -7.25
CA LEU A 112 13.06 -6.22 -7.16
C LEU A 112 12.91 -7.55 -7.90
N LEU A 113 13.52 -7.68 -9.07
CA LEU A 113 13.57 -8.91 -9.87
C LEU A 113 14.36 -10.00 -9.15
N ALA A 114 15.58 -9.69 -8.68
CA ALA A 114 16.47 -10.65 -8.04
C ALA A 114 15.85 -11.29 -6.77
N HIS A 115 14.99 -10.55 -6.09
CA HIS A 115 14.37 -10.98 -4.85
C HIS A 115 12.88 -11.36 -4.99
N GLY A 116 12.31 -11.27 -6.20
CA GLY A 116 10.90 -11.61 -6.44
C GLY A 116 9.93 -10.68 -5.69
N LEU A 117 10.18 -9.37 -5.70
CA LEU A 117 9.33 -8.34 -5.10
C LEU A 117 8.65 -7.47 -6.16
N SER A 118 7.64 -6.73 -5.72
CA SER A 118 7.15 -5.53 -6.41
C SER A 118 6.95 -4.38 -5.46
N ALA A 119 7.46 -3.21 -5.83
CA ALA A 119 7.11 -1.93 -5.25
C ALA A 119 5.77 -1.48 -5.83
N VAL A 120 4.80 -1.18 -4.97
CA VAL A 120 3.41 -0.91 -5.35
C VAL A 120 2.90 0.31 -4.61
N ASN A 121 2.29 1.23 -5.35
CA ASN A 121 1.62 2.37 -4.77
C ASN A 121 0.44 1.92 -3.87
N PRO A 122 0.27 2.48 -2.67
CA PRO A 122 -0.76 2.04 -1.72
C PRO A 122 -2.18 2.18 -2.27
N GLU A 123 -2.48 3.27 -2.98
CA GLU A 123 -3.78 3.45 -3.63
C GLU A 123 -4.03 2.35 -4.65
N TYR A 124 -3.04 2.11 -5.52
CA TYR A 124 -3.16 1.13 -6.59
C TYR A 124 -3.29 -0.30 -6.04
N PHE A 125 -2.57 -0.62 -4.97
CA PHE A 125 -2.71 -1.89 -4.25
C PHE A 125 -4.13 -2.06 -3.69
N MET A 126 -4.64 -1.08 -2.94
CA MET A 126 -5.97 -1.13 -2.34
C MET A 126 -7.05 -1.27 -3.40
N ALA A 127 -7.01 -0.47 -4.47
CA ALA A 127 -7.97 -0.55 -5.57
C ALA A 127 -7.94 -1.91 -6.29
N SER A 128 -6.79 -2.59 -6.28
CA SER A 128 -6.62 -3.88 -6.95
C SER A 128 -6.96 -5.08 -6.09
N ARG A 129 -6.85 -4.98 -4.75
CA ARG A 129 -6.95 -6.12 -3.83
C ARG A 129 -8.08 -6.05 -2.84
N PHE A 130 -8.52 -4.86 -2.46
CA PHE A 130 -9.55 -4.76 -1.45
C PHE A 130 -10.89 -5.22 -2.02
N THR A 131 -11.66 -5.88 -1.17
CA THR A 131 -13.10 -6.01 -1.36
C THR A 131 -13.79 -4.68 -1.04
N GLU A 132 -15.01 -4.50 -1.55
CA GLU A 132 -15.81 -3.33 -1.18
C GLU A 132 -16.01 -3.23 0.34
N ARG A 133 -16.20 -4.38 1.02
CA ARG A 133 -16.30 -4.43 2.48
C ARG A 133 -15.04 -3.88 3.15
N ALA A 134 -13.86 -4.32 2.74
CA ALA A 134 -12.60 -3.83 3.31
C ALA A 134 -12.39 -2.34 3.09
N TYR A 135 -12.78 -1.85 1.91
CA TYR A 135 -12.77 -0.43 1.62
C TYR A 135 -13.71 0.36 2.56
N VAL A 136 -14.97 -0.07 2.67
CA VAL A 136 -15.98 0.55 3.54
C VAL A 136 -15.54 0.55 5.00
N GLU A 137 -15.00 -0.56 5.51
CA GLU A 137 -14.48 -0.64 6.89
C GLU A 137 -13.36 0.40 7.16
N GLY A 138 -12.47 0.61 6.19
CA GLY A 138 -11.43 1.63 6.29
C GLY A 138 -11.99 3.07 6.29
N VAL A 139 -12.97 3.35 5.43
CA VAL A 139 -13.63 4.65 5.35
C VAL A 139 -14.43 4.95 6.63
N ASP A 140 -15.18 3.97 7.13
CA ASP A 140 -15.96 4.09 8.36
C ASP A 140 -15.06 4.33 9.58
N LEU A 141 -13.90 3.67 9.65
CA LEU A 141 -12.92 3.91 10.70
C LEU A 141 -12.37 5.35 10.63
N LEU A 142 -12.07 5.85 9.44
CA LEU A 142 -11.64 7.25 9.26
C LEU A 142 -12.71 8.24 9.71
N ALA A 143 -13.98 8.01 9.35
CA ALA A 143 -15.09 8.83 9.81
C ALA A 143 -15.25 8.78 11.34
N ALA A 144 -15.07 7.59 11.93
CA ALA A 144 -15.19 7.40 13.37
C ALA A 144 -14.07 8.11 14.16
N VAL A 145 -12.83 8.07 13.69
CA VAL A 145 -11.68 8.67 14.40
C VAL A 145 -11.54 10.18 14.16
N GLN A 146 -12.07 10.70 13.06
CA GLN A 146 -12.05 12.14 12.77
C GLN A 146 -13.14 12.87 13.56
N LYS A 147 -12.79 13.42 14.72
CA LYS A 147 -13.73 14.13 15.61
C LYS A 147 -13.83 15.64 15.38
N SER A 148 -12.87 16.28 14.71
CA SER A 148 -12.87 17.74 14.51
C SER A 148 -12.12 18.18 13.25
N PRO A 149 -12.81 18.75 12.24
CA PRO A 149 -14.28 18.67 12.07
C PRO A 149 -14.70 17.21 11.86
N SER A 150 -15.82 16.80 12.44
CA SER A 150 -16.40 15.47 12.17
C SER A 150 -16.85 15.38 10.72
N ARG A 151 -16.68 14.21 10.12
CA ARG A 151 -17.10 13.92 8.75
C ARG A 151 -17.83 12.59 8.68
N THR A 152 -18.82 12.50 7.82
CA THR A 152 -19.52 11.27 7.46
C THR A 152 -18.64 10.40 6.57
N ALA A 153 -18.95 9.10 6.48
CA ALA A 153 -18.25 8.18 5.59
C ALA A 153 -18.30 8.64 4.11
N SER A 154 -19.44 9.16 3.65
CA SER A 154 -19.58 9.74 2.31
C SER A 154 -18.67 10.95 2.08
N GLU A 155 -18.55 11.86 3.07
CA GLU A 155 -17.63 12.99 2.97
C GLU A 155 -16.17 12.56 2.97
N ILE A 156 -15.81 11.55 3.78
CA ILE A 156 -14.48 10.93 3.75
C ILE A 156 -14.22 10.34 2.36
N HIS A 157 -15.10 9.47 1.86
CA HIS A 157 -14.99 8.87 0.53
C HIS A 157 -14.75 9.94 -0.56
N ARG A 158 -15.58 10.98 -0.58
CA ARG A 158 -15.42 12.08 -1.54
C ARG A 158 -14.06 12.77 -1.40
N MET A 159 -13.60 13.04 -0.18
CA MET A 159 -12.30 13.68 0.06
C MET A 159 -11.12 12.79 -0.33
N LEU A 160 -11.23 11.47 -0.17
CA LEU A 160 -10.21 10.54 -0.60
C LEU A 160 -9.93 10.68 -2.10
N GLY A 161 -10.93 11.06 -2.92
CA GLY A 161 -10.76 11.22 -4.37
C GLY A 161 -9.73 12.27 -4.79
N LEU A 162 -9.33 13.19 -3.89
CA LEU A 162 -8.24 14.13 -4.14
C LEU A 162 -6.87 13.43 -4.26
N ARG A 163 -6.61 12.45 -3.40
CA ARG A 163 -5.30 11.79 -3.22
C ARG A 163 -5.30 10.29 -3.53
N HIS A 164 -6.49 9.71 -3.64
CA HIS A 164 -6.75 8.30 -3.93
C HIS A 164 -7.86 8.13 -5.00
N PRO A 165 -7.80 8.84 -6.14
CA PRO A 165 -8.83 8.79 -7.18
C PRO A 165 -9.13 7.40 -7.77
N ARG A 166 -8.13 6.53 -7.98
CA ARG A 166 -8.30 5.15 -8.45
C ARG A 166 -9.03 4.30 -7.42
N LEU A 167 -8.72 4.50 -6.14
CA LEU A 167 -9.39 3.77 -5.07
C LEU A 167 -10.86 4.16 -4.96
N THR A 168 -11.16 5.46 -4.93
CA THR A 168 -12.55 5.93 -4.91
C THR A 168 -13.30 5.59 -6.19
N GLY A 169 -12.62 5.61 -7.34
CA GLY A 169 -13.19 5.18 -8.62
C GLY A 169 -13.56 3.70 -8.64
N GLN A 170 -12.68 2.83 -8.12
CA GLN A 170 -12.94 1.39 -7.99
C GLN A 170 -14.19 1.12 -7.14
N PHE A 171 -14.40 1.90 -6.09
CA PHE A 171 -15.52 1.75 -5.16
C PHE A 171 -16.54 2.90 -5.25
N ALA A 172 -16.74 3.45 -6.44
CA ALA A 172 -17.64 4.58 -6.65
C ALA A 172 -19.10 4.24 -6.27
N GLY A 173 -19.47 2.95 -6.34
CA GLY A 173 -20.80 2.46 -5.95
C GLY A 173 -21.03 2.36 -4.44
N ALA A 174 -19.98 2.46 -3.61
CA ALA A 174 -20.10 2.28 -2.17
C ALA A 174 -20.79 3.46 -1.45
N TYR A 175 -20.72 4.67 -2.04
CA TYR A 175 -21.28 5.88 -1.47
C TYR A 175 -21.91 6.76 -2.55
N ASP A 176 -23.11 7.27 -2.30
CA ASP A 176 -23.80 8.21 -3.21
C ASP A 176 -23.17 9.60 -3.13
N THR A 177 -22.08 9.81 -3.86
CA THR A 177 -21.35 11.08 -3.90
C THR A 177 -20.82 11.42 -5.29
N ALA A 178 -20.73 12.72 -5.58
CA ALA A 178 -20.06 13.19 -6.79
C ALA A 178 -18.53 13.04 -6.64
N PRO A 179 -17.82 12.48 -7.65
CA PRO A 179 -16.37 12.33 -7.63
C PRO A 179 -15.66 13.66 -7.35
N ALA A 180 -14.61 13.62 -6.54
CA ALA A 180 -13.70 14.75 -6.40
C ALA A 180 -12.69 14.76 -7.56
N GLN A 181 -12.28 15.96 -7.96
CA GLN A 181 -11.19 16.12 -8.93
C GLN A 181 -9.86 15.80 -8.26
N ALA A 182 -9.12 14.84 -8.81
CA ALA A 182 -7.80 14.47 -8.30
C ALA A 182 -6.83 15.66 -8.29
N ASP A 183 -5.95 15.72 -7.28
CA ASP A 183 -4.85 16.69 -7.27
C ASP A 183 -3.88 16.40 -8.44
N PRO A 184 -3.26 17.41 -9.06
CA PRO A 184 -2.41 17.21 -10.24
C PRO A 184 -1.08 16.49 -9.94
N ASP A 185 -0.68 16.39 -8.68
CA ASP A 185 0.58 15.79 -8.21
C ASP A 185 0.47 14.29 -7.93
N GLN A 186 -0.33 13.56 -8.71
CA GLN A 186 -0.42 12.10 -8.60
C GLN A 186 0.90 11.43 -9.00
N PRO A 187 1.27 10.29 -8.36
CA PRO A 187 2.46 9.55 -8.72
C PRO A 187 2.36 8.99 -10.15
N SER A 188 3.43 9.17 -10.92
CA SER A 188 3.55 8.67 -12.29
C SER A 188 3.86 7.17 -12.34
N THR A 189 4.65 6.67 -11.38
CA THR A 189 4.99 5.25 -11.24
C THR A 189 4.20 4.63 -10.09
N ILE A 190 3.20 3.81 -10.42
CA ILE A 190 2.33 3.16 -9.41
C ILE A 190 2.67 1.69 -9.14
N PHE A 191 3.51 1.10 -9.98
CA PHE A 191 3.93 -0.29 -9.88
C PHE A 191 5.31 -0.46 -10.53
N ARG A 192 6.19 -1.20 -9.86
CA ARG A 192 7.48 -1.62 -10.36
C ARG A 192 7.83 -2.99 -9.77
N GLY A 193 8.22 -3.95 -10.61
CA GLY A 193 8.68 -5.26 -10.14
C GLY A 193 8.06 -6.43 -10.90
N VAL A 194 8.07 -7.61 -10.28
CA VAL A 194 7.87 -8.89 -10.97
C VAL A 194 6.79 -9.78 -10.36
N VAL A 195 5.99 -9.30 -9.41
CA VAL A 195 4.93 -10.07 -8.76
C VAL A 195 3.59 -9.41 -9.03
N CYS A 196 2.68 -10.14 -9.66
CA CYS A 196 1.33 -9.67 -9.87
C CYS A 196 0.66 -9.38 -8.52
N ILE A 197 0.01 -8.22 -8.40
CA ILE A 197 -0.70 -7.85 -7.17
C ILE A 197 -1.89 -8.76 -6.93
N ARG A 198 -2.62 -9.15 -8.00
CA ARG A 198 -3.88 -9.91 -7.93
C ARG A 198 -3.66 -11.40 -7.70
N CYS A 199 -2.88 -12.04 -8.55
CA CYS A 199 -2.72 -13.49 -8.57
C CYS A 199 -1.36 -13.98 -8.04
N GLU A 200 -0.47 -13.06 -7.65
CA GLU A 200 0.85 -13.36 -7.06
C GLU A 200 1.81 -14.12 -7.97
N ALA A 201 1.44 -14.31 -9.23
CA ALA A 201 2.28 -14.91 -10.25
C ALA A 201 3.50 -14.04 -10.53
N LEU A 202 4.64 -14.68 -10.83
CA LEU A 202 5.81 -14.01 -11.35
C LEU A 202 5.51 -13.51 -12.76
N LEU A 203 5.60 -12.20 -12.96
CA LEU A 203 5.51 -11.56 -14.25
C LEU A 203 6.82 -11.84 -15.00
N GLY A 204 6.75 -12.57 -16.11
CA GLY A 204 7.92 -12.82 -16.93
C GLY A 204 8.56 -11.51 -17.44
N HIS A 205 9.85 -11.55 -17.80
CA HIS A 205 10.64 -10.39 -18.25
C HIS A 205 10.01 -9.55 -19.39
N LEU A 206 9.02 -10.09 -20.10
CA LEU A 206 8.35 -9.46 -21.23
C LEU A 206 7.06 -8.71 -20.87
N VAL A 207 6.55 -8.82 -19.65
CA VAL A 207 5.29 -8.16 -19.26
C VAL A 207 5.57 -6.74 -18.77
N ARG A 208 5.99 -5.86 -19.69
CA ARG A 208 5.73 -4.43 -19.50
C ARG A 208 4.23 -4.23 -19.78
N VAL A 209 3.46 -4.08 -18.70
CA VAL A 209 2.09 -3.48 -18.68
C VAL A 209 0.92 -4.39 -19.13
N GLU A 210 1.10 -5.50 -19.85
CA GLU A 210 -0.07 -6.23 -20.42
C GLU A 210 -0.94 -7.04 -19.43
N CYS A 211 -0.50 -7.27 -18.19
CA CYS A 211 -1.35 -7.94 -17.19
C CYS A 211 -2.47 -7.02 -16.64
N HIS A 212 -2.46 -5.72 -16.96
CA HIS A 212 -3.43 -4.74 -16.44
C HIS A 212 -4.70 -4.57 -17.28
N ALA A 213 -4.69 -4.88 -18.58
CA ALA A 213 -5.71 -4.37 -19.51
C ALA A 213 -6.71 -5.41 -20.04
N ARG A 214 -6.56 -6.70 -19.75
CA ARG A 214 -7.40 -7.75 -20.39
C ARG A 214 -8.67 -8.16 -19.63
N ILE A 215 -8.92 -7.63 -18.43
CA ILE A 215 -10.09 -8.06 -17.63
C ILE A 215 -11.34 -7.20 -17.88
N ASP A 216 -11.21 -5.93 -18.32
CA ASP A 216 -12.37 -5.03 -18.42
C ASP A 216 -13.04 -4.99 -19.82
N VAL A 217 -12.51 -5.65 -20.85
CA VAL A 217 -13.05 -5.53 -22.23
C VAL A 217 -13.62 -6.83 -22.81
N LEU A 218 -13.27 -8.00 -22.30
CA LEU A 218 -13.79 -9.27 -22.80
C LEU A 218 -14.01 -10.21 -21.63
N GLY A 219 -15.28 -10.46 -21.28
CA GLY A 219 -15.68 -11.44 -20.26
C GLY A 219 -15.27 -12.87 -20.63
N VAL A 220 -13.98 -13.15 -20.57
CA VAL A 220 -13.38 -14.46 -20.84
C VAL A 220 -12.42 -14.76 -19.69
N ALA A 221 -12.78 -15.75 -18.90
CA ALA A 221 -11.91 -16.36 -17.91
C ALA A 221 -10.66 -16.90 -18.61
N GLY A 222 -9.57 -16.14 -18.56
CA GLY A 222 -8.28 -16.50 -19.12
C GLY A 222 -7.19 -16.18 -18.12
N ALA A 223 -6.69 -17.23 -17.47
CA ALA A 223 -5.55 -17.29 -16.55
C ALA A 223 -4.81 -15.96 -16.27
N CYS A 224 -5.35 -15.21 -15.30
CA CYS A 224 -4.64 -14.49 -14.25
C CYS A 224 -5.53 -14.52 -13.01
#